data_AF-A0A8X6MHW3-F1
#
_entry.id   AF-A0A8X6MHW3-F1
#
_cell.length_a   1.000
_cell.length_b   1.000
_cell.length_c   1.000
_cell.angle_alpha   90.00
_cell.angle_beta   90.00
_cell.angle_gamma   90.00
#
_symmetry.space_group_name_H-M   'P 1'
#
loop_
_entity.id
_entity.type
_entity.pdbx_description
1 polymer ?
#
loop_
_entity_poly.entity_id
_entity_poly.type
_entity_poly.pdbx_seq_one_letter_code
_entity_poly.pdbx_strand_id
1 'polypeptide(L)'
;MKKIIVSSLNKENDKFYNDISSYKRIRVTSWIYRFYEKTKTFNKKTGELSKKELKKAELKILKKVQKDSFQGEKVQRLKPLPTFIDTDGILRIKTKLLMREDDENFKIPIVLPSDHYVVKSLILSKHQDLGHPGV
;
A
#
# COMPACT_ATOMS: atom_id res chain seq x y z
N MET A 1 17.23 -18.33 -33.90
CA MET A 1 15.96 -17.61 -33.71
C MET A 1 15.84 -17.16 -32.25
N LYS A 2 15.88 -15.85 -31.96
CA LYS A 2 15.57 -15.30 -30.62
C LYS A 2 14.04 -15.22 -30.48
N LYS A 3 13.45 -15.99 -29.58
CA LYS A 3 12.04 -15.80 -29.18
C LYS A 3 11.98 -14.60 -28.24
N ILE A 4 11.50 -13.47 -28.76
CA ILE A 4 11.13 -12.30 -27.95
C ILE A 4 9.76 -12.62 -27.36
N ILE A 5 9.71 -12.86 -26.05
CA ILE A 5 8.44 -12.96 -25.33
C ILE A 5 8.01 -11.52 -25.04
N VAL A 6 7.06 -11.03 -25.83
CA VAL A 6 6.34 -9.79 -25.54
C VAL A 6 5.31 -10.12 -24.46
N SER A 7 5.58 -9.75 -23.21
CA SER A 7 4.54 -9.75 -22.19
C SER A 7 3.65 -8.54 -22.45
N SER A 8 2.51 -8.79 -23.10
CA SER A 8 1.39 -7.88 -23.16
C SER A 8 0.97 -7.58 -21.72
N LEU A 9 1.36 -6.41 -21.20
CA LEU A 9 0.88 -5.87 -19.94
C LEU A 9 -0.59 -5.47 -20.12
N ASN A 10 -1.46 -6.47 -20.11
CA ASN A 10 -2.90 -6.25 -20.06
C ASN A 10 -3.25 -5.47 -18.79
N LYS A 11 -4.15 -4.50 -18.94
CA LYS A 11 -4.86 -3.78 -17.85
C LYS A 11 -5.65 -4.71 -16.90
N GLU A 12 -5.52 -6.03 -17.03
CA GLU A 12 -6.20 -7.06 -16.23
C GLU A 12 -5.49 -7.37 -14.89
N ASN A 13 -4.29 -6.80 -14.66
CA ASN A 13 -3.52 -7.02 -13.42
C ASN A 13 -4.23 -6.55 -12.14
N ASP A 14 -5.24 -5.69 -12.22
CA ASP A 14 -6.00 -5.24 -11.04
C ASP A 14 -6.93 -6.33 -10.49
N LYS A 15 -7.34 -7.31 -11.30
CA LYS A 15 -8.28 -8.35 -10.85
C LYS A 15 -7.65 -9.33 -9.86
N PHE A 16 -6.37 -9.66 -10.02
CA PHE A 16 -5.65 -10.55 -9.11
C PHE A 16 -5.67 -10.05 -7.66
N TYR A 17 -5.60 -8.74 -7.48
CA TYR A 17 -5.58 -8.14 -6.15
C TYR A 17 -6.97 -7.97 -5.55
N ASN A 18 -8.07 -8.06 -6.31
CA ASN A 18 -9.42 -7.82 -5.77
C ASN A 18 -9.86 -8.90 -4.78
N ASP A 19 -9.48 -10.16 -5.02
CA ASP A 19 -9.95 -11.32 -4.23
C ASP A 19 -8.99 -11.70 -3.09
N ILE A 20 -7.90 -10.94 -2.93
CA ILE A 20 -6.86 -11.20 -1.94
C ILE A 20 -7.08 -10.30 -0.73
N SER A 21 -7.24 -10.92 0.45
CA SER A 21 -7.34 -10.20 1.72
C SER A 21 -6.16 -9.25 1.91
N SER A 22 -6.38 -8.17 2.65
CA SER A 22 -5.37 -7.14 2.97
C SER A 22 -4.04 -7.78 3.42
N TYR A 23 -4.11 -8.75 4.33
CA TYR A 23 -2.95 -9.49 4.85
C TYR A 23 -2.24 -10.35 3.79
N LYS A 24 -2.99 -11.15 3.02
CA LYS A 24 -2.41 -12.01 1.97
C LYS A 24 -1.70 -11.17 0.91
N ARG A 25 -2.24 -9.99 0.59
CA ARG A 25 -1.67 -9.05 -0.37
C ARG A 25 -0.29 -8.56 0.04
N ILE A 26 -0.13 -8.21 1.31
CA ILE A 26 1.15 -7.81 1.88
C ILE A 26 2.14 -8.98 1.77
N ARG A 27 1.75 -10.20 2.19
CA ARG A 27 2.65 -11.38 2.12
C ARG A 27 3.10 -11.71 0.71
N VAL A 28 2.19 -11.76 -0.27
CA VAL A 28 2.54 -12.03 -1.67
C VAL A 28 3.50 -10.96 -2.19
N THR A 29 3.21 -9.69 -1.93
CA THR A 29 4.06 -8.58 -2.34
C THR A 29 5.45 -8.66 -1.69
N SER A 30 5.53 -9.03 -0.40
CA SER A 30 6.81 -9.25 0.29
C SER A 30 7.63 -10.38 -0.33
N TRP A 31 7.00 -11.50 -0.71
CA TRP A 31 7.70 -12.60 -1.39
C TRP A 31 8.23 -12.20 -2.77
N ILE A 32 7.44 -11.45 -3.55
CA ILE A 32 7.87 -10.90 -4.84
C ILE A 32 9.10 -10.01 -4.66
N TYR A 33 9.08 -9.10 -3.67
CA TYR A 33 10.23 -8.23 -3.40
C TYR A 33 11.46 -8.99 -2.89
N ARG A 34 11.28 -9.97 -2.00
CA ARG A 34 12.39 -10.82 -1.53
C ARG A 34 13.04 -11.58 -2.69
N PHE A 35 12.21 -12.15 -3.57
CA PHE A 35 12.69 -12.82 -4.77
C PHE A 35 13.50 -11.86 -5.66
N TYR A 36 12.97 -10.67 -5.93
CA TYR A 36 13.67 -9.64 -6.69
C TYR A 36 14.99 -9.18 -6.04
N GLU A 37 15.04 -9.05 -4.72
CA GLU A 37 16.28 -8.72 -4.02
C GLU A 37 17.32 -9.85 -4.14
N LYS A 38 16.86 -11.11 -4.14
CA LYS A 38 17.71 -12.29 -4.35
C LYS A 38 18.28 -12.37 -5.77
N THR A 39 17.61 -11.80 -6.78
CA THR A 39 18.19 -11.73 -8.14
C THR A 39 19.24 -10.62 -8.27
N LYS A 40 19.19 -9.59 -7.43
CA LYS A 40 20.13 -8.45 -7.46
C LYS A 40 21.34 -8.63 -6.58
N THR A 41 21.13 -9.24 -5.43
CA THR A 41 22.14 -9.48 -4.42
C THR A 41 22.20 -10.98 -4.21
N PHE A 42 23.39 -11.58 -4.08
CA PHE A 42 23.55 -13.00 -3.69
C PHE A 42 23.11 -13.24 -2.23
N ASN A 43 22.03 -12.60 -1.83
CA ASN A 43 21.50 -12.57 -0.48
C ASN A 43 20.80 -13.89 -0.20
N LYS A 44 21.28 -14.59 0.83
CA LYS A 44 20.82 -15.92 1.24
C LYS A 44 19.66 -15.85 2.24
N LYS A 45 18.86 -14.77 2.25
CA LYS A 45 17.66 -14.69 3.10
C LYS A 45 16.73 -15.87 2.79
N THR A 46 16.55 -16.74 3.78
CA THR A 46 15.68 -17.92 3.77
C THR A 46 14.75 -17.87 4.98
N GLY A 47 13.73 -18.74 5.00
CA GLY A 47 12.75 -18.81 6.10
C GLY A 47 11.58 -17.84 5.95
N GLU A 48 10.85 -17.59 7.04
CA GLU A 48 9.63 -16.77 7.05
C GLU A 48 9.91 -15.28 6.72
N LEU A 49 8.88 -14.55 6.29
CA LEU A 49 8.97 -13.12 6.04
C LEU A 49 9.21 -12.34 7.33
N SER A 50 10.24 -11.48 7.34
CA SER A 50 10.49 -10.61 8.49
C SER A 50 9.46 -9.49 8.58
N LYS A 51 9.24 -8.96 9.79
CA LYS A 51 8.40 -7.76 10.00
C LYS A 51 8.84 -6.58 9.11
N LYS A 52 10.15 -6.43 8.87
CA LYS A 52 10.70 -5.40 7.99
C LYS A 52 10.28 -5.58 6.53
N GLU A 53 10.23 -6.81 6.03
CA GLU A 53 9.79 -7.11 4.66
C GLU A 53 8.30 -6.94 4.47
N LEU A 54 7.51 -7.32 5.48
CA LEU A 54 6.08 -7.06 5.50
C LEU A 54 5.81 -5.55 5.50
N LYS A 55 6.50 -4.79 6.36
CA LYS A 55 6.35 -3.33 6.43
C LYS A 55 6.74 -2.65 5.13
N LYS A 56 7.86 -3.06 4.53
CA LYS A 56 8.32 -2.55 3.24
C LYS A 56 7.31 -2.82 2.14
N ALA A 57 6.73 -4.02 2.09
CA ALA A 57 5.70 -4.35 1.10
C ALA A 57 4.42 -3.54 1.30
N GLU A 58 3.98 -3.38 2.55
CA GLU A 58 2.84 -2.53 2.90
C GLU A 58 3.04 -1.09 2.39
N LEU A 59 4.19 -0.47 2.70
CA LEU A 59 4.52 0.87 2.21
C LEU A 59 4.56 0.96 0.69
N LYS A 60 5.06 -0.08 -0.01
CA LYS A 60 5.06 -0.11 -1.49
C LYS A 60 3.64 -0.15 -2.06
N ILE A 61 2.75 -0.94 -1.47
CA ILE A 61 1.34 -1.00 -1.87
C ILE A 61 0.69 0.36 -1.66
N LEU A 62 0.84 0.96 -0.47
CA LEU A 62 0.25 2.26 -0.14
C LEU A 62 0.75 3.36 -1.08
N LYS A 63 2.05 3.39 -1.37
CA LYS A 63 2.64 4.34 -2.32
C LYS A 63 2.10 4.16 -3.73
N LYS A 64 1.86 2.91 -4.17
CA LYS A 64 1.24 2.63 -5.47
C LYS A 64 -0.21 3.13 -5.53
N VAL A 65 -1.00 2.84 -4.49
CA VAL A 65 -2.40 3.33 -4.36
C VAL A 65 -2.45 4.86 -4.46
N GLN A 66 -1.56 5.54 -3.73
CA GLN A 66 -1.47 7.01 -3.78
C GLN A 66 -1.07 7.52 -5.16
N LYS A 67 -0.09 6.87 -5.80
CA LYS A 67 0.35 7.22 -7.16
C LYS A 67 -0.79 7.06 -8.17
N ASP A 68 -1.57 5.99 -8.08
CA ASP A 68 -2.67 5.73 -9.02
C ASP A 68 -3.85 6.70 -8.85
N SER A 69 -3.98 7.26 -7.65
CA SER A 69 -5.18 8.02 -7.26
C SER A 69 -4.95 9.53 -7.16
N PHE A 70 -3.71 9.99 -6.96
CA PHE A 70 -3.38 11.40 -6.72
C PHE A 70 -2.44 11.97 -7.78
N GLN A 71 -2.64 11.60 -9.04
CA GLN A 71 -1.94 12.18 -10.20
C GLN A 71 -2.86 13.09 -11.02
N GLY A 72 -2.27 14.14 -11.61
CA GLY A 72 -2.97 15.07 -12.50
C GLY A 72 -4.10 15.84 -11.80
N GLU A 73 -5.27 15.90 -12.43
CA GLU A 73 -6.44 16.63 -11.93
C GLU A 73 -6.94 16.12 -10.56
N LYS A 74 -6.65 14.86 -10.21
CA LYS A 74 -7.04 14.29 -8.92
C LYS A 74 -6.29 14.91 -7.73
N VAL A 75 -5.17 15.59 -7.97
CA VAL A 75 -4.45 16.39 -6.96
C VAL A 75 -5.31 17.54 -6.44
N GLN A 76 -6.26 18.03 -7.24
CA GLN A 76 -7.15 19.12 -6.80
C GLN A 76 -7.96 18.75 -5.55
N ARG A 77 -8.28 17.47 -5.36
CA ARG A 77 -8.97 16.95 -4.16
C ARG A 77 -8.13 17.09 -2.89
N LEU A 78 -6.82 17.24 -3.02
CA LEU A 78 -5.88 17.36 -1.89
C LEU A 78 -5.63 18.83 -1.48
N LYS A 79 -5.96 19.80 -2.34
CA LYS A 79 -5.76 21.24 -2.07
C LYS A 79 -6.32 21.74 -0.72
N PRO A 80 -7.50 21.31 -0.23
CA PRO A 80 -8.01 21.79 1.05
C PRO A 80 -7.34 21.14 2.27
N LEU A 81 -6.52 20.11 2.07
CA LEU A 81 -5.89 19.36 3.15
C LEU A 81 -4.43 19.78 3.33
N PRO A 82 -3.94 19.96 4.58
CA PRO A 82 -2.54 20.23 4.84
C PRO A 82 -1.71 18.94 4.66
N THR A 83 -1.40 18.58 3.41
CA THR A 83 -0.67 17.35 3.08
C THR A 83 0.83 17.55 2.94
N PHE A 84 1.62 16.54 3.30
CA PHE A 84 3.06 16.50 3.09
C PHE A 84 3.53 15.07 2.75
N ILE A 85 4.75 14.94 2.23
CA ILE A 85 5.38 13.65 1.96
C ILE A 85 6.34 13.31 3.11
N ASP A 86 6.22 12.12 3.70
CA ASP A 86 7.09 11.65 4.77
C ASP A 86 8.43 11.06 4.26
N THR A 87 9.26 10.56 5.18
CA THR A 87 10.57 9.95 4.87
C THR A 87 10.48 8.66 4.06
N ASP A 88 9.35 7.95 4.10
CA ASP A 88 9.08 6.76 3.28
C ASP A 88 8.52 7.14 1.89
N GLY A 89 8.28 8.44 1.68
CA GLY A 89 7.69 9.00 0.49
C GLY A 89 6.20 8.69 0.35
N ILE A 90 5.50 8.63 1.48
CA ILE A 90 4.05 8.47 1.61
C ILE A 90 3.40 9.84 1.83
N LEU A 91 2.29 10.09 1.16
CA LEU A 91 1.47 11.28 1.37
C LEU A 91 0.66 11.15 2.67
N ARG A 92 0.83 12.13 3.57
CA ARG A 92 0.16 12.20 4.87
C ARG A 92 -0.50 13.56 5.09
N ILE A 93 -1.44 13.63 6.03
CA ILE A 93 -2.07 14.87 6.48
C ILE A 93 -1.45 15.31 7.80
N LYS A 94 -1.18 16.60 7.94
CA LYS A 94 -0.81 17.20 9.21
C LYS A 94 -2.07 17.59 9.98
N THR A 95 -2.42 16.85 11.03
CA THR A 95 -3.58 17.20 11.87
C THR A 95 -3.21 18.29 12.88
N LYS A 96 -4.23 18.87 13.53
CA LYS A 96 -4.05 19.78 14.67
C LYS A 96 -3.82 19.04 16.00
N LEU A 97 -3.77 17.71 15.98
CA LEU A 97 -3.62 16.85 17.17
C LEU A 97 -2.15 16.70 17.60
N LEU A 98 -1.44 17.83 17.73
CA LEU A 98 -0.01 17.83 18.06
C LEU A 98 0.25 17.59 19.55
N MET A 99 -0.73 17.87 20.42
CA MET A 99 -0.54 17.93 21.89
C MET A 99 -1.10 16.72 22.64
N ARG A 100 -1.66 15.73 21.95
CA ARG A 100 -2.13 14.48 22.58
C ARG A 100 -1.07 13.39 22.46
N GLU A 101 -0.93 12.58 23.51
CA GLU A 101 -0.13 11.35 23.50
C GLU A 101 -0.87 10.23 22.74
N ASP A 102 -1.04 10.40 21.43
CA ASP A 102 -1.63 9.40 20.53
C ASP A 102 -0.56 8.72 19.65
N ASP A 103 -0.96 7.66 18.92
CA ASP A 103 -0.10 7.03 17.89
C ASP A 103 0.25 8.04 16.78
N GLU A 104 1.48 7.97 16.27
CA GLU A 104 1.90 8.87 15.20
C GLU A 104 1.06 8.72 13.93
N ASN A 105 0.61 7.51 13.56
CA ASN A 105 -0.29 7.35 12.41
C ASN A 105 -1.68 7.93 12.66
N PHE A 106 -2.05 8.20 13.92
CA PHE A 106 -3.26 8.94 14.25
C PHE A 106 -3.06 10.46 14.10
N LYS A 107 -1.91 10.98 14.53
CA LYS A 107 -1.58 12.42 14.40
C LYS A 107 -1.26 12.83 12.97
N ILE A 108 -0.58 11.96 12.23
CA ILE A 108 -0.16 12.19 10.84
C ILE A 108 -0.65 11.04 9.94
N PRO A 109 -1.97 10.93 9.70
CA PRO A 109 -2.54 9.82 8.98
C PRO A 109 -2.14 9.78 7.50
N ILE A 110 -2.06 8.57 6.97
CA ILE A 110 -1.79 8.30 5.56
C ILE A 110 -3.03 8.67 4.74
N VAL A 111 -2.83 9.43 3.66
CA VAL A 111 -3.90 9.78 2.74
C VAL A 111 -4.26 8.57 1.89
N LEU A 112 -5.50 8.11 1.99
CA LEU A 112 -6.01 7.01 1.19
C LEU A 112 -7.24 7.44 0.36
N PRO A 113 -7.30 7.05 -0.92
CA PRO A 113 -8.46 7.30 -1.80
C PRO A 113 -9.63 6.40 -1.43
N SER A 114 -10.84 6.95 -1.29
CA SER A 114 -12.04 6.20 -0.92
C SER A 114 -12.56 5.27 -2.03
N ASP A 115 -12.27 5.59 -3.29
CA ASP A 115 -12.74 4.85 -4.47
C ASP A 115 -11.82 3.69 -4.88
N HIS A 116 -10.62 3.58 -4.29
CA HIS A 116 -9.65 2.55 -4.65
C HIS A 116 -9.95 1.19 -4.00
N TYR A 117 -9.93 0.13 -4.81
CA TYR A 117 -10.31 -1.22 -4.38
C TYR A 117 -9.46 -1.77 -3.21
N VAL A 118 -8.14 -1.52 -3.21
CA VAL A 118 -7.25 -1.87 -2.07
C VAL A 118 -7.77 -1.27 -0.75
N VAL A 119 -8.21 0.00 -0.79
CA VAL A 119 -8.68 0.72 0.40
C VAL A 119 -10.03 0.15 0.84
N LYS A 120 -10.95 -0.11 -0.10
CA LYS A 120 -12.23 -0.76 0.19
C LYS A 120 -12.04 -2.14 0.83
N SER A 121 -11.13 -2.95 0.28
CA SER A 121 -10.80 -4.28 0.83
C SER A 121 -10.18 -4.18 2.23
N LEU A 122 -9.33 -3.19 2.49
CA LEU A 122 -8.77 -2.93 3.82
C LEU A 122 -9.86 -2.56 4.83
N ILE A 123 -10.76 -1.65 4.47
CA ILE A 123 -11.88 -1.24 5.33
C ILE A 123 -12.79 -2.43 5.63
N LEU A 124 -13.17 -3.21 4.60
CA LEU A 124 -14.02 -4.39 4.76
C LEU A 124 -13.38 -5.43 5.68
N SER A 125 -12.11 -5.75 5.46
CA SER A 125 -11.35 -6.65 6.32
C SER A 125 -11.38 -6.18 7.78
N LYS A 126 -11.13 -4.89 8.01
CA LYS A 126 -11.10 -4.36 9.38
C LYS A 126 -12.48 -4.32 10.02
N HIS A 127 -13.53 -4.04 9.25
CA HIS A 127 -14.91 -4.07 9.71
C HIS A 127 -15.34 -5.48 10.12
N GLN A 128 -14.96 -6.50 9.34
CA GLN A 128 -15.18 -7.92 9.69
C GLN A 128 -14.39 -8.31 10.94
N ASP A 129 -13.11 -7.93 11.04
CA ASP A 129 -12.26 -8.24 12.19
C ASP A 129 -12.79 -7.62 13.50
N LEU A 130 -13.48 -6.48 13.43
CA LEU A 130 -14.07 -5.81 14.58
C LEU A 130 -15.52 -6.22 14.87
N GLY A 131 -16.07 -7.19 14.14
CA GLY A 131 -17.42 -7.70 14.37
C GLY A 131 -18.53 -6.75 13.92
N HIS A 132 -18.36 -6.08 12.79
CA HIS A 132 -19.35 -5.15 12.22
C HIS A 132 -19.75 -3.98 13.14
N PRO A 133 -18.80 -3.21 13.69
CA PRO A 133 -19.13 -2.12 14.60
C PRO A 133 -19.91 -1.01 13.87
N GLY A 134 -21.06 -0.64 14.43
CA GLY A 134 -21.87 0.51 13.99
C GLY A 134 -22.62 0.35 12.67
N VAL A 135 -23.17 -0.85 12.39
CA VAL A 135 -24.18 -1.05 11.33
C VAL A 135 -25.46 -0.29 11.64
#